data_AF-A0A8J3NBP5-F1
#
_entry.id   AF-A0A8J3NBP5-F1
#
_cell.length_a   1.000
_cell.length_b   1.000
_cell.length_c   1.000
_cell.angle_alpha   90.00
_cell.angle_beta   90.00
_cell.angle_gamma   90.00
#
_symmetry.space_group_name_H-M   'P 1'
#
loop_
_entity.id
_entity.type
_entity.pdbx_description
1 polymer ?
#
loop_
_entity_poly.entity_id
_entity_poly.type
_entity_poly.pdbx_seq_one_letter_code
_entity_poly.pdbx_strand_id
1 'polypeptide(L)' 'MESFFALLQKNVLDRQRWATHHDLRLATVTWIERTYHRRRRQRRLGRLTPIALRHYTPA' A
#
# COMPACT_ATOMS: atom_id res chain seq x y z
N MET A 1 9.99 9.41 1.90
CA MET A 1 8.89 8.43 2.08
C MET A 1 7.95 8.59 0.89
N GLU A 2 7.85 7.62 -0.02
CA GLU A 2 6.78 7.64 -1.03
C GLU A 2 5.44 7.45 -0.33
N SER A 3 4.45 8.28 -0.69
CA SER A 3 3.08 8.15 -0.17
C SER A 3 2.47 6.82 -0.60
N PHE A 4 1.55 6.30 0.21
CA PHE A 4 0.76 5.12 -0.13
C PHE A 4 0.09 5.27 -1.51
N PHE A 5 -0.45 6.47 -1.80
CA PHE A 5 -1.11 6.75 -3.07
C PHE A 5 -0.14 6.74 -4.25
N ALA A 6 1.09 7.25 -4.09
CA ALA A 6 2.11 7.20 -5.14
C ALA A 6 2.53 5.76 -5.46
N LEU A 7 2.67 4.91 -4.43
CA LEU A 7 2.97 3.50 -4.62
C LEU A 7 1.81 2.74 -5.28
N LEU A 8 0.57 3.01 -4.86
CA LEU A 8 -0.61 2.41 -5.46
C LEU A 8 -0.75 2.85 -6.93
N GLN A 9 -0.51 4.12 -7.23
CA GLN A 9 -0.57 4.66 -8.57
C GLN A 9 0.45 3.97 -9.48
N LYS A 10 1.72 3.95 -9.09
CA LYS A 10 2.78 3.31 -9.88
C LYS A 10 2.60 1.81 -10.08
N ASN A 11 2.09 1.10 -9.08
CA ASN A 11 2.06 -0.37 -9.11
C ASN A 11 0.73 -0.97 -9.56
N VAL A 12 -0.37 -0.20 -9.52
CA VAL A 12 -1.71 -0.68 -9.87
C VAL A 12 -2.31 0.16 -10.98
N LEU A 13 -2.38 1.49 -10.81
CA LEU A 13 -3.06 2.37 -11.77
C LEU A 13 -2.29 2.52 -13.09
N ASP A 14 -0.98 2.70 -13.01
CA ASP A 14 -0.10 2.93 -14.16
C ASP A 14 0.23 1.63 -14.93
N ARG A 15 -0.06 0.47 -14.33
CA ARG A 15 0.41 -0.82 -14.84
C ARG A 15 -0.34 -1.30 -16.09
N GLN A 16 -1.61 -0.94 -16.21
CA GLN A 16 -2.46 -1.24 -17.37
C GLN A 16 -3.76 -0.42 -17.31
N ARG A 17 -4.47 -0.32 -18.44
CA ARG A 17 -5.81 0.28 -18.47
C ARG A 17 -6.84 -0.75 -17.99
N TRP A 18 -7.60 -0.37 -16.96
CA TRP A 18 -8.64 -1.20 -16.37
C TRP A 18 -9.95 -1.01 -17.13
N ALA A 19 -10.51 -2.09 -17.67
CA ALA A 19 -11.77 -2.03 -18.43
C ALA A 19 -12.98 -1.77 -17.52
N THR A 20 -12.89 -2.19 -16.25
CA THR A 20 -13.97 -1.99 -15.26
C THR A 20 -13.41 -1.56 -13.91
N HIS A 21 -14.23 -0.83 -13.16
CA HIS A 21 -13.89 -0.43 -11.79
C HIS A 21 -13.77 -1.62 -10.84
N HIS A 22 -14.47 -2.73 -11.13
CA HIS A 22 -14.37 -3.97 -10.37
C HIS A 22 -12.98 -4.60 -10.51
N ASP A 23 -12.45 -4.66 -11.73
CA ASP A 23 -11.12 -5.21 -12.00
C ASP A 23 -10.03 -4.38 -11.32
N LEU A 24 -10.18 -3.04 -11.36
CA LEU A 24 -9.30 -2.13 -10.63
C LEU A 24 -9.36 -2.35 -9.11
N ARG A 25 -10.55 -2.55 -8.54
CA ARG A 25 -10.72 -2.81 -7.11
C ARG A 25 -10.07 -4.14 -6.71
N LEU A 26 -10.27 -5.19 -7.50
CA LEU A 26 -9.67 -6.50 -7.27
C LEU A 26 -8.14 -6.41 -7.29
N ALA A 27 -7.57 -5.72 -8.29
CA ALA A 27 -6.14 -5.52 -8.39
C ALA A 27 -5.57 -4.67 -7.25
N THR A 28 -6.30 -3.65 -6.80
CA THR A 28 -5.94 -2.83 -5.65
C THR A 28 -5.85 -3.67 -4.38
N VAL A 29 -6.88 -4.46 -4.06
CA VAL A 29 -6.90 -5.33 -2.87
C VAL A 29 -5.80 -6.38 -2.97
N THR A 30 -5.68 -7.04 -4.11
CA THR A 30 -4.65 -8.07 -4.34
C THR A 30 -3.24 -7.51 -4.17
N TRP A 31 -2.97 -6.31 -4.69
CA TRP A 31 -1.66 -5.68 -4.54
C TRP A 31 -1.38 -5.26 -3.10
N ILE A 32 -2.38 -4.75 -2.38
CA ILE A 32 -2.27 -4.38 -0.97
C ILE A 32 -1.91 -5.63 -0.14
N GLU A 33 -2.65 -6.71 -0.30
CA GLU A 33 -2.44 -7.98 0.42
C GLU A 33 -1.09 -8.62 0.09
N ARG A 34 -0.78 -8.77 -1.21
CA ARG A 34 0.37 -9.54 -1.68
C ARG A 34 1.69 -8.78 -1.60
N THR A 35 1.67 -7.48 -1.86
CA THR A 35 2.87 -6.66 -2.04
C THR A 35 3.05 -5.65 -0.91
N TYR A 36 2.03 -4.85 -0.63
CA TYR A 36 2.15 -3.79 0.38
C TYR A 36 2.31 -4.37 1.79
N HIS A 37 1.44 -5.30 2.20
CA HIS A 37 1.53 -5.94 3.51
C HIS A 37 2.79 -6.81 3.66
N ARG A 38 3.20 -7.53 2.60
CA ARG A 38 4.45 -8.30 2.61
C ARG A 38 5.69 -7.42 2.76
N ARG A 39 5.82 -6.34 1.96
CA ARG A 39 6.93 -5.38 2.09
C ARG A 39 6.94 -4.73 3.47
N ARG A 40 5.78 -4.40 4.03
CA ARG A 40 5.67 -3.82 5.37
C ARG A 40 6.02 -4.81 6.47
N ARG A 41 5.63 -6.08 6.33
CA ARG A 41 6.02 -7.16 7.24
C ARG A 41 7.54 -7.39 7.20
N GLN A 42 8.16 -7.39 6.02
CA GLN A 42 9.62 -7.47 5.92
C GLN A 42 10.33 -6.25 6.52
N ARG A 43 9.82 -5.04 6.31
CA ARG A 43 10.34 -3.84 7.00
C ARG A 43 10.21 -3.93 8.52
N ARG A 44 9.13 -4.52 9.04
CA ARG A 44 8.96 -4.78 10.49
C ARG A 44 9.91 -5.85 11.01
N LEU A 45 10.20 -6.89 10.23
CA LEU A 45 11.15 -7.94 10.60
C LEU A 45 12.61 -7.45 10.61
N GLY A 46 12.94 -6.42 9.82
CA GLY A 46 14.24 -5.73 9.90
C GLY A 46 14.29 -4.52 10.85
N ARG A 47 13.18 -4.15 11.50
CA ARG A 47 13.07 -2.99 12.41
C ARG A 47 11.99 -3.25 13.46
N LEU A 48 12.37 -3.90 14.56
CA LEU A 48 11.62 -3.76 15.81
C LEU A 48 11.83 -2.35 16.35
N THR A 49 10.94 -1.42 15.97
CA THR A 49 10.51 -0.31 16.83
C THR A 49 9.10 0.09 16.42
N PRO A 50 8.13 0.16 17.36
CA PRO A 50 6.72 -0.06 17.02
C PRO A 50 5.98 1.26 16.79
N ILE A 51 5.02 1.20 15.85
CA ILE A 51 3.74 1.91 15.89
C ILE A 51 3.79 3.45 15.73
N ALA A 52 3.66 3.89 14.48
CA ALA A 52 3.11 5.20 14.13
C ALA A 52 1.99 5.03 13.09
N LEU A 53 0.94 4.27 13.42
CA LEU A 53 -0.26 4.18 12.57
C LEU A 53 -1.51 4.82 13.19
N ARG A 54 -1.45 5.42 14.38
CA ARG A 54 -2.64 6.07 14.93
C ARG A 54 -2.26 6.99 16.08
N HIS A 55 -1.95 8.25 15.82
CA HIS A 55 -2.32 9.41 16.64
C HIS A 55 -1.79 10.67 15.94
N TYR A 56 -2.64 11.25 15.10
CA TYR A 56 -2.55 12.65 14.71
C TYR A 56 -3.37 13.40 15.76
N THR A 57 -2.71 14.12 16.66
CA THR A 57 -3.33 15.19 17.45
C THR A 57 -2.31 16.31 17.58
N PRO A 58 -2.47 17.44 16.85
CA PRO A 58 -1.66 18.62 17.11
C PRO A 58 -2.13 19.28 18.41
N ALA A 59 -1.17 19.61 19.27
CA ALA A 59 -1.27 20.66 20.28
C ALA A 59 -0.14 21.64 20.01
#